data_AF-A0AAP7LTN9-F1
#
_entry.id   AF-A0AAP7LTN9-F1
#
_cell.length_a   1.000
_cell.length_b   1.000
_cell.length_c   1.000
_cell.angle_alpha   90.00
_cell.angle_beta   90.00
_cell.angle_gamma   90.00
#
_symmetry.space_group_name_H-M   'P 1'
#
loop_
_entity.id
_entity.type
_entity.pdbx_description
1 polymer ?
#
loop_
_entity_poly.entity_id
_entity_poly.type
_entity_poly.pdbx_seq_one_letter_code
_entity_poly.pdbx_strand_id
1 'polypeptide(L)'
;MATFRVYKESGNFVMVHKDFIHDSNLSWKAKGILLYLLSRPDDWQIYETELEKHSSDGLSGIKSGIKELEEIGYIQRNRKRDENGRLNGYEYLVYEQPNHIRFSNVGKTVNGKTNNGKTVNGESHTTNNNRTNNNRTNNDLINNNKTNNDSNTSATDVTRERFENWWKLYDKKLDKKKAFSLFKSSLKKHSYEEIMNGTRDYLKTITNKQYQKYPKTFLGQESYMNDFTEEVKPTGQNQLERMKHDPSYWD
;
A
#
# COMPACT_ATOMS: atom_id res chain seq x y z
N MET A 1 -0.75 -32.46 -27.41
CA MET A 1 0.69 -32.31 -27.08
C MET A 1 1.30 -31.42 -28.16
N ALA A 2 1.84 -30.26 -27.80
CA ALA A 2 2.47 -29.35 -28.76
C ALA A 2 3.99 -29.59 -28.76
N THR A 3 4.61 -29.62 -29.94
CA THR A 3 6.07 -29.68 -30.09
C THR A 3 6.56 -28.31 -30.52
N PHE A 4 7.43 -27.69 -29.73
CA PHE A 4 8.09 -26.44 -30.07
C PHE A 4 9.45 -26.73 -30.69
N ARG A 5 9.69 -26.21 -31.90
CA ARG A 5 10.99 -26.28 -32.57
C ARG A 5 11.62 -24.90 -32.53
N VAL A 6 12.91 -24.85 -32.20
CA VAL A 6 13.67 -23.60 -32.12
C VAL A 6 14.65 -23.57 -33.29
N TYR A 7 14.55 -22.53 -34.12
CA TYR A 7 15.53 -22.22 -35.15
C TYR A 7 16.39 -21.07 -34.65
N LYS A 8 17.72 -21.28 -34.57
CA LYS A 8 18.66 -20.27 -34.07
C LYS A 8 19.40 -19.66 -35.26
N GLU A 9 19.40 -18.34 -35.35
CA GLU A 9 20.20 -17.60 -36.34
C GLU A 9 21.65 -17.48 -35.86
N SER A 10 22.58 -17.32 -36.82
CA SER A 10 23.99 -17.12 -36.54
C SER A 10 24.29 -15.63 -36.32
N GLY A 11 24.85 -15.30 -35.15
CA GLY A 11 25.26 -13.93 -34.79
C GLY A 11 24.20 -13.15 -34.00
N ASN A 12 24.63 -12.08 -33.33
CA ASN A 12 23.83 -11.22 -32.44
C ASN A 12 23.14 -11.97 -31.28
N PHE A 13 23.93 -12.68 -30.48
CA PHE A 13 23.46 -13.36 -29.27
C PHE A 13 24.24 -12.90 -28.05
N VAL A 14 23.63 -13.07 -26.88
CA VAL A 14 24.24 -12.75 -25.59
C VAL A 14 24.48 -14.07 -24.87
N MET A 15 25.68 -14.22 -24.29
CA MET A 15 25.96 -15.33 -23.39
C MET A 15 25.50 -14.95 -21.99
N VAL A 16 24.54 -15.69 -21.45
CA VAL A 16 24.05 -15.52 -20.08
C VAL A 16 23.91 -16.86 -19.39
N HIS A 17 24.00 -16.89 -18.06
CA HIS A 17 23.71 -18.11 -17.30
C HIS A 17 22.25 -18.55 -17.46
N LYS A 18 22.01 -19.86 -17.63
CA LYS A 18 20.66 -20.37 -17.92
C LYS A 18 19.75 -20.51 -16.69
N ASP A 19 20.29 -20.38 -15.48
CA ASP A 19 19.56 -20.73 -14.25
C ASP A 19 18.26 -19.94 -14.08
N PHE A 20 18.30 -18.63 -14.33
CA PHE A 20 17.12 -17.77 -14.19
C PHE A 20 15.98 -18.16 -15.16
N ILE A 21 16.30 -18.82 -16.28
CA ILE A 21 15.30 -19.33 -17.23
C ILE A 21 14.46 -20.44 -16.59
N HIS A 22 15.09 -21.25 -15.74
CA HIS A 22 14.46 -22.39 -15.07
C HIS A 22 13.94 -22.07 -13.67
N ASP A 23 14.21 -20.88 -13.14
CA ASP A 23 13.69 -20.45 -11.84
C ASP A 23 12.16 -20.34 -11.87
N SER A 24 11.48 -21.13 -11.04
CA SER A 24 10.02 -21.14 -10.92
C SER A 24 9.45 -19.96 -10.13
N ASN A 25 10.31 -19.24 -9.40
CA ASN A 25 9.90 -18.06 -8.62
C ASN A 25 9.81 -16.80 -9.49
N LEU A 26 10.37 -16.85 -10.71
CA LEU A 26 10.31 -15.75 -11.67
C LEU A 26 9.17 -15.90 -12.68
N SER A 27 8.41 -14.83 -12.83
CA SER A 27 7.47 -14.62 -13.92
C SER A 27 8.20 -14.50 -15.25
N TRP A 28 7.55 -14.90 -16.34
CA TRP A 28 8.09 -14.75 -17.69
C TRP A 28 8.46 -13.29 -18.02
N LYS A 29 7.72 -12.33 -17.46
CA LYS A 29 8.03 -10.91 -17.56
C LYS A 29 9.35 -10.58 -16.88
N ALA A 30 9.55 -11.00 -15.64
CA ALA A 30 10.79 -10.78 -14.91
C ALA A 30 11.99 -11.44 -15.61
N LYS A 31 11.82 -12.65 -16.15
CA LYS A 31 12.86 -13.33 -16.97
C LYS A 31 13.23 -12.53 -18.22
N GLY A 32 12.24 -11.99 -18.93
CA GLY A 32 12.47 -11.15 -20.11
C GLY A 32 13.19 -9.85 -19.78
N ILE A 33 12.80 -9.19 -18.69
CA ILE A 33 13.47 -7.97 -18.20
C ILE A 33 14.92 -8.29 -17.82
N LEU A 34 15.16 -9.35 -17.05
CA LEU A 34 16.51 -9.75 -16.65
C LEU A 34 17.40 -10.04 -17.85
N LEU A 35 16.91 -10.82 -18.83
CA LEU A 35 17.65 -11.10 -20.06
C LEU A 35 17.99 -9.82 -20.83
N TYR A 36 17.05 -8.89 -20.94
CA TYR A 36 17.29 -7.60 -21.60
C TYR A 36 18.38 -6.82 -20.86
N LEU A 37 18.34 -6.76 -19.53
CA LEU A 37 19.35 -6.07 -18.75
C LEU A 37 20.74 -6.70 -18.91
N LEU A 38 20.84 -8.03 -18.88
CA LEU A 38 22.10 -8.78 -19.09
C LEU A 38 22.63 -8.68 -20.52
N SER A 39 21.79 -8.30 -21.49
CA SER A 39 22.23 -8.05 -22.88
C SER A 39 22.93 -6.71 -23.07
N ARG A 40 22.88 -5.81 -22.09
CA ARG A 40 23.46 -4.47 -22.20
C ARG A 40 24.93 -4.49 -21.77
N PRO A 41 25.76 -3.56 -22.30
CA PRO A 41 27.11 -3.35 -21.79
C PRO A 41 27.13 -2.98 -20.29
N ASP A 42 28.23 -3.27 -19.62
CA ASP A 42 28.42 -3.06 -18.17
C ASP A 42 28.27 -1.60 -17.73
N ASP A 43 28.59 -0.64 -18.60
CA ASP A 43 28.55 0.80 -18.34
C ASP A 43 27.18 1.44 -18.66
N TRP A 44 26.19 0.62 -19.01
CA TRP A 44 24.88 1.11 -19.43
C TRP A 44 24.10 1.74 -18.26
N GLN A 45 23.72 3.01 -18.42
CA GLN A 45 22.87 3.70 -17.44
C GLN A 45 21.40 3.39 -17.69
N ILE A 46 20.78 2.65 -16.78
CA ILE A 46 19.38 2.26 -16.86
C ILE A 46 18.50 3.38 -16.31
N TYR A 47 17.58 3.87 -17.14
CA TYR A 47 16.43 4.67 -16.72
C TYR A 47 15.16 3.85 -16.92
N GLU A 48 14.28 3.79 -15.93
CA GLU A 48 13.01 3.05 -16.03
C GLU A 48 12.14 3.56 -17.19
N THR A 49 12.22 4.86 -17.51
CA THR A 49 11.54 5.49 -18.64
C THR A 49 12.13 5.09 -19.99
N GLU A 50 13.42 4.73 -20.05
CA GLU A 50 14.05 4.26 -21.27
C GLU A 50 13.65 2.80 -21.54
N LEU A 51 13.57 1.97 -20.50
CA LEU A 51 13.06 0.60 -20.61
C LEU A 51 11.64 0.54 -21.21
N GLU A 52 10.79 1.52 -20.88
CA GLU A 52 9.43 1.62 -21.45
C GLU A 52 9.45 1.85 -22.96
N LYS A 53 10.43 2.57 -23.52
CA LYS A 53 10.51 2.80 -24.96
C LYS A 53 10.92 1.56 -25.75
N HIS A 54 11.66 0.64 -25.12
CA HIS A 54 12.16 -0.59 -25.72
C HIS A 54 11.26 -1.80 -25.45
N SER A 55 10.08 -1.58 -24.86
CA SER A 55 9.13 -2.64 -24.51
C SER A 55 7.71 -2.27 -24.92
N SER A 56 6.90 -3.27 -25.26
CA SER A 56 5.45 -3.11 -25.39
C SER A 56 4.75 -3.07 -24.03
N ASP A 57 5.42 -3.50 -22.96
CA ASP A 57 4.92 -3.39 -21.59
C ASP A 57 5.04 -1.93 -21.10
N GLY A 58 3.96 -1.40 -20.54
CA GLY A 58 3.99 -0.07 -19.92
C GLY A 58 4.84 -0.02 -18.64
N LEU A 59 5.20 1.19 -18.21
CA LEU A 59 6.10 1.45 -17.08
C LEU A 59 5.74 0.68 -15.79
N SER A 60 4.44 0.52 -15.51
CA SER A 60 3.96 -0.22 -14.33
C SER A 60 4.36 -1.71 -14.39
N GLY A 61 4.28 -2.30 -15.59
CA GLY A 61 4.70 -3.68 -15.83
C GLY A 61 6.19 -3.86 -15.58
N ILE A 62 7.01 -2.97 -16.14
CA ILE A 62 8.46 -2.97 -15.96
C ILE A 62 8.83 -2.83 -14.47
N LYS A 63 8.24 -1.83 -13.79
CA LYS A 63 8.45 -1.62 -12.35
C LYS A 63 8.09 -2.85 -11.51
N SER A 64 6.98 -3.51 -11.82
CA SER A 64 6.57 -4.72 -11.11
C SER A 64 7.56 -5.87 -11.32
N GLY A 65 8.08 -6.05 -12.54
CA GLY A 65 9.08 -7.08 -12.83
C GLY A 65 10.44 -6.78 -12.21
N ILE A 66 10.89 -5.53 -12.20
CA ILE A 66 12.12 -5.13 -11.48
C ILE A 66 11.97 -5.40 -9.98
N LYS A 67 10.82 -5.06 -9.38
CA LYS A 67 10.56 -5.33 -7.96
C LYS A 67 10.59 -6.83 -7.64
N GLU A 68 10.05 -7.65 -8.52
CA GLU A 68 10.10 -9.11 -8.39
C GLU A 68 11.55 -9.63 -8.43
N LEU A 69 12.37 -9.14 -9.36
CA LEU A 69 13.78 -9.48 -9.46
C LEU A 69 14.58 -9.06 -8.20
N GLU A 70 14.23 -7.92 -7.59
CA GLU A 70 14.82 -7.48 -6.32
C GLU A 70 14.42 -8.37 -5.14
N GLU A 71 13.16 -8.80 -5.08
CA GLU A 71 12.67 -9.67 -4.00
C GLU A 71 13.37 -11.04 -4.03
N ILE A 72 13.70 -11.55 -5.22
CA ILE A 72 14.38 -12.84 -5.38
C ILE A 72 15.91 -12.70 -5.27
N GLY A 73 16.44 -11.52 -5.56
CA GLY A 73 17.87 -11.19 -5.41
C GLY A 73 18.66 -11.14 -6.73
N TYR A 74 17.99 -11.15 -7.88
CA TYR A 74 18.65 -10.95 -9.18
C TYR A 74 19.01 -9.49 -9.44
N ILE A 75 18.33 -8.54 -8.79
CA ILE A 75 18.65 -7.13 -8.86
C ILE A 75 18.86 -6.59 -7.45
N GLN A 76 19.88 -5.76 -7.26
CA GLN A 76 20.08 -4.98 -6.05
C GLN A 76 20.00 -3.48 -6.37
N ARG A 77 19.25 -2.74 -5.58
CA ARG A 77 19.08 -1.29 -5.72
C ARG A 77 19.80 -0.53 -4.60
N ASN A 78 20.81 0.24 -4.97
CA ASN A 78 21.57 1.10 -4.07
C ASN A 78 21.17 2.57 -4.25
N ARG A 79 21.11 3.33 -3.15
CA ARG A 79 20.86 4.78 -3.22
C ARG A 79 22.18 5.49 -3.46
N LYS A 80 22.27 6.21 -4.59
CA LYS A 80 23.41 7.07 -4.88
C LYS A 80 23.20 8.42 -4.20
N ARG A 81 24.19 8.89 -3.46
CA ARG A 81 24.21 10.25 -2.90
C ARG A 81 25.25 11.10 -3.60
N ASP A 82 25.00 12.40 -3.71
CA ASP A 82 26.01 13.35 -4.16
C ASP A 82 27.05 13.60 -3.05
N GLU A 83 28.11 14.34 -3.39
CA GLU A 83 29.17 14.73 -2.45
C GLU A 83 28.63 15.55 -1.26
N ASN A 84 27.47 16.18 -1.43
CA ASN A 84 26.78 16.96 -0.40
C ASN A 84 25.80 16.11 0.44
N GLY A 85 25.77 14.79 0.23
CA GLY A 85 24.90 13.85 0.93
C GLY A 85 23.42 13.87 0.49
N ARG A 86 23.05 14.63 -0.54
CA ARG A 86 21.70 14.63 -1.15
C ARG A 86 21.51 13.39 -2.00
N LEU A 87 20.26 12.95 -2.16
CA LEU A 87 19.94 11.80 -3.00
C LEU A 87 20.14 12.18 -4.48
N ASN A 88 21.02 11.45 -5.16
CA ASN A 88 21.40 11.66 -6.57
C ASN A 88 20.95 10.47 -7.47
N GLY A 89 19.90 9.77 -7.04
CA GLY A 89 19.31 8.66 -7.78
C GLY A 89 19.65 7.28 -7.22
N TYR A 90 19.60 6.28 -8.10
CA TYR A 90 19.77 4.87 -7.76
C TYR A 90 20.77 4.20 -8.70
N GLU A 91 21.49 3.24 -8.15
CA GLU A 91 22.35 2.32 -8.88
C GLU A 91 21.72 0.92 -8.78
N TYR A 92 21.66 0.22 -9.91
CA TYR A 92 21.12 -1.13 -9.99
C TYR A 92 22.25 -2.10 -10.34
N LEU A 93 22.46 -3.09 -9.49
CA LEU A 93 23.38 -4.19 -9.74
C LEU A 93 22.55 -5.40 -10.18
N VAL A 94 22.86 -5.95 -11.35
CA VAL A 94 22.14 -7.06 -11.96
C VAL A 94 23.03 -8.31 -11.91
N TYR A 95 22.48 -9.42 -11.44
CA TYR A 95 23.20 -10.68 -11.28
C TYR A 95 22.57 -11.78 -12.13
N GLU A 96 23.40 -12.66 -12.69
CA GLU A 96 22.92 -13.85 -13.41
C GLU A 96 22.39 -14.95 -12.49
N GLN A 97 22.81 -14.93 -11.22
CA GLN A 97 22.35 -15.81 -10.17
C GLN A 97 21.86 -14.97 -8.98
N PRO A 98 20.85 -15.46 -8.24
CA PRO A 98 20.26 -14.69 -7.16
C PRO A 98 21.29 -14.44 -6.07
N ASN A 99 21.57 -13.17 -5.81
CA ASN A 99 22.46 -12.75 -4.76
C ASN A 99 21.65 -12.55 -3.47
N HIS A 100 21.80 -13.46 -2.53
CA HIS A 100 21.12 -13.41 -1.22
C HIS A 100 21.86 -12.56 -0.19
N ILE A 101 22.68 -11.57 -0.59
CA ILE A 101 23.15 -10.56 0.35
C ILE A 101 21.91 -9.93 0.96
N ARG A 102 21.72 -10.25 2.26
CA ARG A 102 20.53 -9.93 3.04
C ARG A 102 20.16 -8.49 2.77
N PHE A 103 18.91 -8.28 2.38
CA PHE A 103 18.24 -6.99 2.30
C PHE A 103 18.82 -6.03 3.35
N SER A 104 19.80 -5.20 2.96
CA SER A 104 20.00 -3.98 3.71
C SER A 104 18.71 -3.25 3.45
N ASN A 105 17.88 -3.12 4.49
CA ASN A 105 16.74 -2.25 4.48
C ASN A 105 17.23 -0.86 4.09
N VAL A 106 17.30 -0.56 2.78
CA VAL A 106 17.68 0.75 2.29
C VAL A 106 16.48 1.65 2.54
N GLY A 107 16.35 2.10 3.79
CA GLY A 107 15.43 3.14 4.21
C GLY A 107 13.99 2.69 4.48
N LYS A 108 13.75 1.71 5.34
CA LYS A 108 12.79 2.04 6.42
C LYS A 108 13.57 2.97 7.32
N THR A 109 13.32 4.28 7.23
CA THR A 109 13.74 5.20 8.27
C THR A 109 13.18 4.64 9.57
N VAL A 110 14.03 4.00 10.37
CA VAL A 110 13.84 4.01 11.82
C VAL A 110 13.68 5.48 12.14
N ASN A 111 12.60 5.88 12.82
CA ASN A 111 12.39 7.26 13.26
C ASN A 111 13.69 7.81 13.85
N GLY A 112 14.47 8.51 13.03
CA GLY A 112 15.65 9.22 13.43
C GLY A 112 15.12 10.43 14.16
N LYS A 113 15.08 10.37 15.48
CA LYS A 113 15.14 11.59 16.28
C LYS A 113 16.45 12.28 15.89
N THR A 114 16.39 13.20 14.93
CA THR A 114 17.48 14.14 14.72
C THR A 114 17.41 15.11 15.89
N ASN A 115 18.29 14.93 16.87
CA ASN A 115 18.61 16.00 17.81
C ASN A 115 19.35 17.07 17.00
N ASN A 116 18.79 18.28 17.00
CA ASN A 116 19.30 19.52 16.40
C ASN A 116 19.16 19.68 14.88
N GLY A 117 18.15 20.47 14.51
CA GLY A 117 18.03 21.15 13.23
C GLY A 117 16.77 21.99 13.21
N LYS A 118 16.79 23.17 13.85
CA LYS A 118 15.73 24.18 13.67
C LYS A 118 15.72 24.58 12.19
N THR A 119 14.70 24.19 11.43
CA THR A 119 14.37 24.86 10.17
C THR A 119 13.16 25.73 10.41
N VAL A 120 13.42 27.04 10.36
CA VAL A 120 12.45 28.13 10.41
C VAL A 120 11.56 28.07 9.17
N ASN A 121 10.28 28.41 9.34
CA ASN A 121 9.21 28.56 8.35
C ASN A 121 9.67 28.71 6.89
N GLY A 122 9.18 27.81 6.04
CA GLY A 122 9.00 28.03 4.62
C GLY A 122 7.66 27.43 4.21
N GLU A 123 6.63 28.27 4.10
CA GLU A 123 5.37 27.89 3.46
C GLU A 123 5.65 27.51 2.01
N SER A 124 5.09 26.39 1.56
CA SER A 124 4.89 26.13 0.14
C SER A 124 3.62 25.32 -0.03
N HIS A 125 2.56 26.03 -0.43
CA HIS A 125 1.41 25.45 -1.10
C HIS A 125 1.87 24.73 -2.37
N THR A 126 1.42 23.50 -2.60
CA THR A 126 0.83 23.07 -3.88
C THR A 126 0.26 21.64 -3.80
N THR A 127 -1.07 21.61 -3.87
CA THR A 127 -1.98 20.78 -4.66
C THR A 127 -1.54 19.43 -5.28
N ASN A 128 -2.42 18.45 -5.02
CA ASN A 128 -2.94 17.42 -5.93
C ASN A 128 -2.25 16.06 -6.12
N ASN A 129 -2.95 15.04 -5.60
CA ASN A 129 -3.42 13.82 -6.28
C ASN A 129 -2.47 13.12 -7.26
N ASN A 130 -2.05 11.91 -6.86
CA ASN A 130 -2.30 10.73 -7.71
C ASN A 130 -2.39 9.43 -6.88
N ARG A 131 -3.63 8.94 -6.78
CA ARG A 131 -3.92 7.54 -6.47
C ARG A 131 -3.71 6.73 -7.74
N THR A 132 -2.80 5.77 -7.73
CA THR A 132 -2.89 4.59 -8.59
C THR A 132 -2.83 3.35 -7.71
N ASN A 133 -4.03 2.81 -7.48
CA ASN A 133 -4.30 1.62 -6.70
C ASN A 133 -4.71 0.54 -7.70
N ASN A 134 -3.76 -0.21 -8.24
CA ASN A 134 -4.03 -1.45 -8.95
C ASN A 134 -3.51 -2.62 -8.11
N ASN A 135 -4.45 -3.36 -7.53
CA ASN A 135 -4.63 -4.77 -7.89
C ASN A 135 -5.78 -5.38 -7.09
N ARG A 136 -6.84 -5.68 -7.83
CA ARG A 136 -7.73 -6.81 -7.55
C ARG A 136 -6.98 -8.07 -7.96
N THR A 137 -6.85 -9.01 -7.04
CA THR A 137 -7.06 -10.43 -7.34
C THR A 137 -7.77 -11.03 -6.13
N ASN A 138 -8.99 -11.47 -6.37
CA ASN A 138 -9.73 -12.38 -5.51
C ASN A 138 -8.96 -13.70 -5.45
N ASN A 139 -8.90 -14.32 -4.27
CA ASN A 139 -9.25 -15.72 -4.19
C ASN A 139 -9.82 -16.05 -2.81
N ASP A 140 -10.83 -16.91 -2.88
CA ASP A 140 -11.82 -17.20 -1.87
C ASP A 140 -11.30 -17.94 -0.62
N LEU A 141 -12.02 -17.67 0.47
CA LEU A 141 -12.38 -18.54 1.58
C LEU A 141 -11.72 -19.93 1.64
N ILE A 142 -10.95 -20.18 2.71
CA ILE A 142 -11.18 -21.35 3.58
C ILE A 142 -10.99 -20.91 5.04
N ASN A 143 -12.13 -20.81 5.75
CA ASN A 143 -12.19 -20.88 7.20
C ASN A 143 -11.80 -22.29 7.62
N ASN A 144 -10.78 -22.44 8.45
CA ASN A 144 -10.66 -23.59 9.32
C ASN A 144 -10.37 -23.10 10.74
N ASN A 145 -11.44 -23.07 11.55
CA ASN A 145 -11.35 -23.06 13.00
C ASN A 145 -10.64 -24.34 13.42
N LYS A 146 -9.46 -24.20 14.04
CA LYS A 146 -8.95 -25.23 14.93
C LYS A 146 -8.68 -24.58 16.28
N THR A 147 -9.61 -24.86 17.19
CA THR A 147 -9.46 -24.76 18.64
C THR A 147 -8.17 -25.45 19.06
N ASN A 148 -7.37 -24.80 19.88
CA ASN A 148 -6.66 -25.41 20.99
C ASN A 148 -6.34 -24.32 22.00
N ASN A 149 -6.85 -24.52 23.23
CA ASN A 149 -6.45 -23.80 24.41
C ASN A 149 -4.94 -24.00 24.62
N ASP A 150 -4.19 -22.91 24.61
CA ASP A 150 -2.95 -22.81 25.37
C ASP A 150 -2.80 -21.36 25.83
N SER A 151 -2.72 -21.22 27.14
CA SER A 151 -2.59 -19.98 27.89
C SER A 151 -1.21 -19.37 27.70
N ASN A 152 -0.97 -18.85 26.51
CA ASN A 152 0.11 -17.90 26.22
C ASN A 152 -0.48 -16.83 25.32
N THR A 153 -1.28 -15.94 25.92
CA THR A 153 -1.91 -14.83 25.22
C THR A 153 -0.83 -13.83 24.81
N SER A 154 -0.20 -14.06 23.65
CA SER A 154 0.75 -13.11 23.07
C SER A 154 0.02 -11.79 22.85
N ALA A 155 0.69 -10.66 23.09
CA ALA A 155 0.12 -9.32 22.86
C ALA A 155 -0.41 -9.15 21.43
N THR A 156 0.09 -9.94 20.47
CA THR A 156 -0.42 -10.03 19.10
C THR A 156 -1.81 -10.64 19.00
N ASP A 157 -2.13 -11.61 19.84
CA ASP A 157 -3.41 -12.33 19.81
C ASP A 157 -4.52 -11.49 20.45
N VAL A 158 -4.23 -10.84 21.58
CA VAL A 158 -5.14 -9.84 22.18
C VAL A 158 -5.48 -8.73 21.19
N THR A 159 -4.48 -8.22 20.47
CA THR A 159 -4.69 -7.15 19.47
C THR A 159 -5.56 -7.62 18.31
N ARG A 160 -5.39 -8.86 17.87
CA ARG A 160 -6.19 -9.46 16.80
C ARG A 160 -7.64 -9.64 17.25
N GLU A 161 -7.88 -10.17 18.44
CA GLU A 161 -9.23 -10.33 18.99
C GLU A 161 -9.95 -8.98 19.16
N ARG A 162 -9.26 -7.98 19.72
CA ARG A 162 -9.78 -6.61 19.84
C ARG A 162 -10.17 -6.03 18.49
N PHE A 163 -9.37 -6.26 17.45
CA PHE A 163 -9.72 -5.83 16.09
C PHE A 163 -10.93 -6.58 15.54
N GLU A 164 -11.03 -7.90 15.72
CA GLU A 164 -12.19 -8.66 15.23
C GLU A 164 -13.49 -8.22 15.92
N ASN A 165 -13.42 -7.90 17.22
CA ASN A 165 -14.55 -7.34 17.96
C ASN A 165 -14.96 -5.96 17.43
N TRP A 166 -14.00 -5.07 17.15
CA TRP A 166 -14.27 -3.79 16.51
C TRP A 166 -14.82 -3.96 15.07
N TRP A 167 -14.26 -4.89 14.30
CA TRP A 167 -14.62 -5.16 12.91
C TRP A 167 -16.06 -5.66 12.77
N LYS A 168 -16.56 -6.41 13.76
CA LYS A 168 -17.95 -6.89 13.81
C LYS A 168 -18.98 -5.76 13.93
N LEU A 169 -18.60 -4.58 14.44
CA LEU A 169 -19.51 -3.44 14.55
C LEU A 169 -19.83 -2.80 13.18
N TYR A 170 -18.99 -3.03 12.17
CA TYR A 170 -19.15 -2.42 10.85
C TYR A 170 -19.85 -3.34 9.85
N ASP A 171 -20.89 -2.81 9.20
CA ASP A 171 -21.55 -3.44 8.05
C ASP A 171 -20.65 -3.41 6.79
N LYS A 172 -19.99 -2.27 6.53
CA LYS A 172 -19.11 -2.10 5.35
C LYS A 172 -17.75 -2.77 5.53
N LYS A 173 -17.65 -4.05 5.18
CA LYS A 173 -16.44 -4.87 5.30
C LYS A 173 -15.47 -4.72 4.12
N LEU A 174 -14.86 -3.54 3.97
CA LEU A 174 -13.87 -3.27 2.90
C LEU A 174 -12.45 -3.06 3.45
N ASP A 175 -11.45 -3.61 2.75
CA ASP A 175 -10.02 -3.40 3.04
C ASP A 175 -9.59 -3.82 4.47
N LYS A 176 -10.05 -4.98 4.97
CA LYS A 176 -9.79 -5.49 6.33
C LYS A 176 -8.31 -5.43 6.76
N LYS A 177 -7.38 -5.80 5.87
CA LYS A 177 -5.92 -5.75 6.14
C LYS A 177 -5.42 -4.31 6.41
N LYS A 178 -5.90 -3.34 5.63
CA LYS A 178 -5.54 -1.92 5.82
C LYS A 178 -6.18 -1.36 7.10
N ALA A 179 -7.44 -1.72 7.36
CA ALA A 179 -8.14 -1.35 8.59
C ALA A 179 -7.43 -1.91 9.84
N PHE A 180 -6.95 -3.16 9.80
CA PHE A 180 -6.18 -3.75 10.90
C PHE A 180 -4.88 -2.98 11.20
N SER A 181 -4.13 -2.61 10.15
CA SER A 181 -2.91 -1.81 10.31
C SER A 181 -3.19 -0.44 10.94
N LEU A 182 -4.27 0.22 10.51
CA LEU A 182 -4.70 1.49 11.08
C LEU A 182 -5.19 1.34 12.52
N PHE A 183 -5.97 0.29 12.82
CA PHE A 183 -6.44 0.01 14.17
C PHE A 183 -5.29 -0.22 15.16
N LYS A 184 -4.26 -0.97 14.74
CA LYS A 184 -3.02 -1.12 15.52
C LYS A 184 -2.31 0.23 15.74
N SER A 185 -2.38 1.13 14.77
CA SER A 185 -1.80 2.47 14.88
C SER A 185 -2.62 3.36 15.83
N SER A 186 -3.95 3.27 15.78
CA SER A 186 -4.87 3.96 16.70
C SER A 186 -4.68 3.50 18.15
N LEU A 187 -4.47 2.20 18.40
CA LEU A 187 -4.18 1.66 19.73
C LEU A 187 -2.85 2.15 20.34
N LYS A 188 -1.96 2.74 19.53
CA LYS A 188 -0.74 3.41 20.06
C LYS A 188 -1.01 4.82 20.55
N LYS A 189 -2.12 5.42 20.14
CA LYS A 189 -2.48 6.81 20.43
C LYS A 189 -3.60 6.91 21.47
N HIS A 190 -4.55 5.99 21.40
CA HIS A 190 -5.77 5.97 22.22
C HIS A 190 -6.03 4.57 22.76
N SER A 191 -6.77 4.52 23.87
CA SER A 191 -7.22 3.26 24.47
C SER A 191 -8.20 2.52 23.54
N TYR A 192 -8.32 1.22 23.77
CA TYR A 192 -9.25 0.39 23.02
C TYR A 192 -10.70 0.82 23.27
N GLU A 193 -10.99 1.21 24.51
CA GLU A 193 -12.30 1.65 25.00
C GLU A 193 -12.74 2.93 24.28
N GLU A 194 -11.86 3.93 24.16
CA GLU A 194 -12.15 5.18 23.45
C GLU A 194 -12.49 4.93 21.97
N ILE A 195 -11.70 4.09 21.29
CA ILE A 195 -11.95 3.74 19.89
C ILE A 195 -13.30 3.03 19.75
N MET A 196 -13.61 2.09 20.65
CA MET A 196 -14.87 1.35 20.62
C MET A 196 -16.08 2.24 20.90
N ASN A 197 -15.99 3.15 21.88
CA ASN A 197 -17.08 4.05 22.22
C ASN A 197 -17.36 5.04 21.09
N GLY A 198 -16.34 5.72 20.59
CA GLY A 198 -16.49 6.63 19.45
C GLY A 198 -16.97 5.93 18.17
N THR A 199 -16.62 4.66 17.98
CA THR A 199 -17.18 3.84 16.90
C THR A 199 -18.68 3.59 17.11
N ARG A 200 -19.11 3.22 18.32
CA ARG A 200 -20.54 2.99 18.59
C ARG A 200 -21.34 4.28 18.43
N ASP A 201 -20.83 5.39 18.92
CA ASP A 201 -21.52 6.68 18.83
C ASP A 201 -21.60 7.15 17.38
N TYR A 202 -20.53 7.01 16.62
CA TYR A 202 -20.56 7.21 15.17
C TYR A 202 -21.64 6.35 14.50
N LEU A 203 -21.70 5.05 14.78
CA LEU A 203 -22.65 4.15 14.14
C LEU A 203 -24.10 4.48 14.47
N LYS A 204 -24.39 5.04 15.66
CA LYS A 204 -25.74 5.54 16.00
C LYS A 204 -26.17 6.71 15.11
N THR A 205 -25.24 7.56 14.68
CA THR A 205 -25.56 8.70 13.78
C THR A 205 -25.94 8.29 12.36
N ILE A 206 -25.63 7.05 11.96
CA ILE A 206 -25.84 6.59 10.59
C ILE A 206 -27.26 6.08 10.40
N THR A 207 -28.11 6.92 9.78
CA THR A 207 -29.46 6.54 9.36
C THR A 207 -29.48 5.76 8.06
N ASN A 208 -28.60 6.10 7.11
CA ASN A 208 -28.48 5.42 5.82
C ASN A 208 -27.07 4.85 5.62
N LYS A 209 -27.00 3.53 5.38
CA LYS A 209 -25.76 2.77 5.19
C LYS A 209 -24.87 3.32 4.08
N GLN A 210 -25.42 3.98 3.06
CA GLN A 210 -24.61 4.55 1.97
C GLN A 210 -23.63 5.61 2.48
N TYR A 211 -23.99 6.39 3.51
CA TYR A 211 -23.16 7.44 4.10
C TYR A 211 -22.24 6.95 5.23
N GLN A 212 -22.32 5.66 5.59
CA GLN A 212 -21.35 5.06 6.52
C GLN A 212 -19.95 5.14 5.91
N LYS A 213 -19.00 5.77 6.62
CA LYS A 213 -17.57 5.81 6.29
C LYS A 213 -17.04 4.38 6.28
N TYR A 214 -16.16 4.10 5.33
CA TYR A 214 -15.43 2.82 5.32
C TYR A 214 -14.54 2.71 6.56
N PRO A 215 -14.36 1.50 7.14
CA PRO A 215 -13.54 1.28 8.32
C PRO A 215 -12.14 1.89 8.24
N LYS A 216 -11.47 1.77 7.08
CA LYS A 216 -10.16 2.38 6.83
C LYS A 216 -10.18 3.91 6.91
N THR A 217 -11.25 4.54 6.39
CA THR A 217 -11.37 6.00 6.35
C THR A 217 -11.70 6.52 7.74
N PHE A 218 -12.58 5.81 8.46
CA PHE A 218 -12.94 6.13 9.83
C PHE A 218 -11.74 6.08 10.77
N LEU A 219 -10.96 5.00 10.75
CA LEU A 219 -9.74 4.88 11.55
C LEU A 219 -8.65 5.85 11.10
N GLY A 220 -8.45 5.99 9.78
CA GLY A 220 -7.39 6.83 9.23
C GLY A 220 -7.59 8.32 9.47
N GLN A 221 -8.83 8.78 9.59
CA GLN A 221 -9.17 10.15 9.99
C GLN A 221 -9.35 10.31 11.50
N GLU A 222 -9.07 9.26 12.29
CA GLU A 222 -9.28 9.25 13.74
C GLU A 222 -10.70 9.70 14.12
N SER A 223 -11.68 9.39 13.26
CA SER A 223 -13.05 9.89 13.42
C SER A 223 -13.72 9.38 14.69
N TYR A 224 -13.22 8.31 15.33
CA TYR A 224 -13.67 7.86 16.65
C TYR A 224 -13.39 8.86 17.78
N MET A 225 -12.58 9.89 17.55
CA MET A 225 -12.36 10.99 18.51
C MET A 225 -13.31 12.17 18.29
N ASN A 226 -14.13 12.14 17.24
CA ASN A 226 -15.10 13.19 17.02
C ASN A 226 -16.25 13.05 18.02
N ASP A 227 -16.76 14.20 18.45
CA ASP A 227 -17.98 14.22 19.24
C ASP A 227 -19.19 13.92 18.34
N PHE A 228 -19.79 12.76 18.54
CA PHE A 228 -21.04 12.35 17.89
C PHE A 228 -22.22 12.38 18.86
N THR A 229 -22.04 12.96 20.05
CA THR A 229 -23.09 13.07 21.06
C THR A 229 -24.09 14.19 20.75
N GLU A 230 -23.73 15.12 19.84
CA GLU A 230 -24.60 16.23 19.45
C GLU A 230 -25.27 16.04 18.07
N GLU A 231 -26.60 16.18 18.12
CA GLU A 231 -27.59 16.47 17.07
C GLU A 231 -28.39 15.30 16.46
N VAL A 232 -29.46 14.95 17.18
CA VAL A 232 -30.78 14.83 16.54
C VAL A 232 -31.18 16.23 16.03
N LYS A 233 -31.01 16.50 14.74
CA LYS A 233 -31.77 17.55 14.05
C LYS A 233 -32.73 16.93 13.04
N PRO A 234 -34.05 17.11 13.21
CA PRO A 234 -35.03 16.73 12.19
C PRO A 234 -35.01 17.79 11.08
N THR A 235 -34.16 17.61 10.08
CA THR A 235 -34.11 18.53 8.93
C THR A 235 -35.03 18.04 7.82
N GLY A 236 -36.27 18.53 7.85
CA GLY A 236 -37.24 18.36 6.76
C GLY A 236 -38.55 19.12 6.95
N GLN A 237 -39.04 19.28 8.19
CA GLN A 237 -40.35 19.93 8.44
C GLN A 237 -40.27 21.45 8.70
N ASN A 238 -39.11 21.98 9.09
CA ASN A 238 -38.97 23.38 9.51
C ASN A 238 -38.99 24.44 8.38
N GLN A 239 -38.84 24.06 7.11
CA GLN A 239 -38.93 25.04 6.01
C GLN A 239 -40.38 25.40 5.69
N LEU A 240 -41.27 24.39 5.57
CA LEU A 240 -42.70 24.59 5.32
C LEU A 240 -43.41 25.29 6.49
N GLU A 241 -42.99 25.02 7.73
CA GLU A 241 -43.52 25.69 8.93
C GLU A 241 -43.07 27.16 9.04
N ARG A 242 -41.80 27.46 8.70
CA ARG A 242 -41.33 28.86 8.61
C ARG A 242 -42.06 29.64 7.52
N MET A 243 -42.35 29.03 6.37
CA MET A 243 -43.06 29.67 5.27
C MET A 243 -44.55 29.96 5.57
N LYS A 244 -45.15 29.27 6.55
CA LYS A 244 -46.53 29.57 7.01
C LYS A 244 -46.63 30.81 7.89
N HIS A 245 -45.53 31.24 8.50
CA HIS A 245 -45.51 32.32 9.50
C HIS A 245 -44.65 33.53 9.11
N ASP A 246 -44.04 33.51 7.93
CA ASP A 246 -43.28 34.63 7.39
C ASP A 246 -44.07 35.30 6.24
N PRO A 247 -44.67 36.49 6.48
CA PRO A 247 -45.45 37.21 5.46
C PRO A 247 -44.62 37.63 4.25
N SER A 248 -43.29 37.76 4.38
CA SER A 248 -42.42 38.22 3.30
C SER A 248 -42.31 37.23 2.12
N TYR A 249 -42.86 36.03 2.26
CA TYR A 249 -42.88 35.01 1.21
C TYR A 249 -44.09 35.10 0.29
N TRP A 250 -45.12 35.85 0.68
CA TRP A 250 -46.41 35.93 -0.04
C TRP A 250 -46.73 37.35 -0.57
N ASP A 251 -45.83 38.31 -0.36
CA ASP A 251 -45.88 39.67 -0.90
C ASP A 251 -45.02 39.83 -2.18
#